data_AF-A0A7C2HKV5-F1
#
_entry.id   AF-A0A7C2HKV5-F1
#
_cell.length_a   1.000
_cell.length_b   1.000
_cell.length_c   1.000
_cell.angle_alpha   90.00
_cell.angle_beta   90.00
_cell.angle_gamma   90.00
#
_symmetry.space_group_name_H-M   'P 1'
#
loop_
_entity.id
_entity.type
_entity.pdbx_description
1 polymer ?
#
loop_
_entity_poly.entity_id
_entity_poly.type
_entity_poly.pdbx_seq_one_letter_code
_entity_poly.pdbx_strand_id
1 'polypeptide(L)'
;MRSPTWAWLLEARRAELAAELVAEPVIGWRAWRLQPTIEGYVLRSLTQDEDPWPRRSPFHAHCLRHVDHGPAPATSCVCGIYAWKEPWQLRGAARARPAVVGTVALWGRVIEHEGGYRAEHAYPQRLRLACARCLAEGGPGAVGGLFHATGWRSLLATGELISLCVRHAGPLVDSLLDPAPVERGLLAAYAVDPLPEGAVPPPVPPPPRRRWGLGLRRQGGPQTRGR
;
A
#
# COMPACT_ATOMS: atom_id res chain seq x y z
N MET A 1 -5.18 -29.81 -51.87
CA MET A 1 -5.32 -29.00 -50.64
C MET A 1 -4.05 -29.16 -49.84
N ARG A 2 -3.22 -28.11 -49.70
CA ARG A 2 -1.97 -28.18 -48.92
C ARG A 2 -2.31 -27.87 -47.47
N SER A 3 -2.01 -28.81 -46.57
CA SER A 3 -2.19 -28.63 -45.12
C SER A 3 -1.26 -27.51 -44.62
N PRO A 4 -1.69 -26.62 -43.70
CA PRO A 4 -0.81 -25.59 -43.16
C PRO A 4 0.35 -26.27 -42.41
N THR A 5 1.57 -25.81 -42.66
CA THR A 5 2.76 -26.28 -41.93
C THR A 5 2.65 -25.90 -40.45
N TRP A 6 3.05 -26.78 -39.53
CA TRP A 6 3.06 -26.57 -38.07
C TRP A 6 3.68 -25.23 -37.62
N ALA A 7 4.64 -24.71 -38.38
CA ALA A 7 5.24 -23.39 -38.15
C ALA A 7 4.21 -22.25 -38.21
N TRP A 8 3.23 -22.32 -39.11
CA TRP A 8 2.18 -21.30 -39.26
C TRP A 8 1.20 -21.31 -38.09
N LEU A 9 0.85 -22.49 -37.57
CA LEU A 9 0.02 -22.63 -36.37
C LEU A 9 0.71 -22.09 -35.12
N LEU A 10 2.02 -22.32 -34.98
CA LEU A 10 2.82 -21.76 -33.88
C LEU A 10 2.95 -20.24 -33.98
N GLU A 11 3.19 -19.71 -35.18
CA GLU A 11 3.30 -18.26 -35.41
C GLU A 11 1.95 -17.56 -35.16
N ALA A 12 0.85 -18.13 -35.66
CA ALA A 12 -0.50 -17.63 -35.44
C ALA A 12 -0.88 -17.67 -33.95
N ARG A 13 -0.55 -18.77 -33.24
CA ARG A 13 -0.77 -18.90 -31.80
C ARG A 13 0.08 -17.91 -30.99
N ARG A 14 1.32 -17.65 -31.43
CA ARG A 14 2.24 -16.68 -30.81
C ARG A 14 1.75 -15.24 -31.03
N ALA A 15 1.20 -14.93 -32.21
CA ALA A 15 0.58 -13.64 -32.52
C ALA A 15 -0.74 -13.43 -31.77
N GLU A 16 -1.58 -14.46 -31.64
CA GLU A 16 -2.79 -14.45 -30.79
C GLU A 16 -2.43 -14.18 -29.32
N LEU A 17 -1.46 -14.93 -28.77
CA LEU A 17 -0.97 -14.72 -27.40
C LEU A 17 -0.36 -13.33 -27.20
N ALA A 18 0.34 -12.79 -28.19
CA ALA A 18 0.91 -11.44 -28.13
C ALA A 18 -0.17 -10.35 -28.18
N ALA A 19 -1.25 -10.55 -28.93
CA ALA A 19 -2.37 -9.62 -29.02
C ALA A 19 -3.25 -9.61 -27.75
N GLU A 20 -3.20 -10.67 -26.93
CA GLU A 20 -3.91 -10.80 -25.65
C GLU A 20 -3.12 -10.20 -24.46
N LEU A 21 -1.84 -9.86 -24.65
CA LEU A 21 -1.02 -9.20 -23.63
C LEU A 21 -1.29 -7.69 -23.62
N VAL A 22 -2.14 -7.24 -22.70
CA VAL A 22 -2.20 -5.82 -22.35
C VAL A 22 -0.86 -5.42 -21.72
N ALA A 23 -0.07 -4.63 -22.45
CA ALA A 23 1.31 -4.30 -22.10
C ALA A 23 1.43 -3.32 -20.91
N GLU A 24 0.33 -2.72 -20.45
CA GLU A 24 0.33 -1.74 -19.37
C GLU A 24 0.28 -2.43 -18.01
N PRO A 25 1.20 -2.07 -17.07
CA PRO A 25 1.16 -2.65 -15.73
C PRO A 25 -0.11 -2.20 -15.00
N VAL A 26 -0.68 -3.12 -14.21
CA VAL A 26 -1.76 -2.76 -13.27
C VAL A 26 -1.18 -1.86 -12.19
N ILE A 27 -1.76 -0.68 -12.01
CA ILE A 27 -1.32 0.26 -10.98
C ILE A 27 -2.12 0.04 -9.71
N GLY A 28 -1.43 -0.24 -8.61
CA GLY A 28 -2.01 -0.33 -7.28
C GLY A 28 -1.36 0.63 -6.29
N TRP A 29 -1.85 0.62 -5.07
CA TRP A 29 -1.34 1.39 -3.94
C TRP A 29 -0.65 0.47 -2.94
N ARG A 30 0.47 0.91 -2.39
CA ARG A 30 1.22 0.14 -1.39
C ARG A 30 1.89 1.04 -0.36
N ALA A 31 2.22 0.43 0.77
CA ALA A 31 2.97 1.03 1.86
C ALA A 31 4.15 0.12 2.22
N TRP A 32 5.23 0.73 2.71
CA TRP A 32 6.49 0.06 3.00
C TRP A 32 7.09 0.57 4.32
N ARG A 33 7.91 -0.29 4.93
CA ARG A 33 8.87 0.13 5.96
C ARG A 33 10.13 0.67 5.26
N LEU A 34 10.84 1.58 5.92
CA LEU A 34 12.05 2.21 5.38
C LEU A 34 13.25 1.82 6.23
N GLN A 35 14.27 1.26 5.61
CA GLN A 35 15.51 0.90 6.29
C GLN A 35 16.70 1.65 5.67
N PRO A 36 17.52 2.35 6.47
CA PRO A 36 18.77 2.92 6.01
C PRO A 36 19.83 1.82 5.84
N THR A 37 20.68 1.98 4.84
CA THR A 37 21.85 1.12 4.57
C THR A 37 23.06 2.00 4.28
N ILE A 38 24.25 1.39 4.21
CA ILE A 38 25.46 2.11 3.82
C ILE A 38 25.39 2.69 2.39
N GLU A 39 24.53 2.11 1.55
CA GLU A 39 24.33 2.51 0.14
C GLU A 39 23.10 3.42 -0.06
N GLY A 40 22.47 3.89 1.03
CA GLY A 40 21.30 4.76 0.98
C GLY A 40 20.11 4.16 1.73
N TYR A 41 19.00 3.90 1.01
CA TYR A 41 17.75 3.43 1.61
C TYR A 41 17.18 2.23 0.86
N VAL A 42 16.53 1.34 1.60
CA VAL A 42 15.77 0.22 1.05
C VAL A 42 14.36 0.16 1.64
N LEU A 43 13.41 -0.21 0.79
CA LEU A 43 12.03 -0.48 1.16
C LEU A 43 11.90 -1.94 1.62
N ARG A 44 11.08 -2.18 2.63
CA ARG A 44 10.74 -3.52 3.13
C ARG A 44 9.22 -3.73 3.09
N SER A 45 8.83 -4.98 2.87
CA SER A 45 7.43 -5.41 2.99
C SER A 45 6.92 -5.20 4.44
N LEU A 46 5.62 -4.93 4.61
CA LEU A 46 5.02 -4.64 5.92
C LEU A 46 4.85 -5.87 6.83
N THR A 47 4.55 -7.01 6.24
CA THR A 47 4.08 -8.21 6.94
C THR A 47 5.03 -9.39 6.85
N GLN A 48 5.99 -9.33 5.93
CA GLN A 48 6.96 -10.37 5.72
C GLN A 48 8.37 -9.77 5.83
N ASP A 49 9.25 -10.41 6.58
CA ASP A 49 10.68 -10.10 6.65
C ASP A 49 11.43 -10.74 5.46
N GLU A 50 10.89 -10.54 4.26
CA GLU A 50 11.52 -10.94 3.01
C GLU A 50 12.76 -10.08 2.74
N ASP A 51 13.43 -10.41 1.64
CA ASP A 51 14.44 -9.56 1.05
C ASP A 51 13.93 -8.13 0.86
N PRO A 52 14.81 -7.13 1.03
CA PRO A 52 14.47 -5.76 0.74
C PRO A 52 14.06 -5.64 -0.73
N TRP A 53 13.15 -4.70 -1.01
CA TRP A 53 12.79 -4.39 -2.38
C TRP A 53 14.02 -3.87 -3.13
N PRO A 54 14.45 -4.53 -4.22
CA PRO A 54 15.68 -4.14 -4.87
C PRO A 54 15.51 -2.79 -5.54
N ARG A 55 16.62 -2.05 -5.63
CA ARG A 55 16.66 -0.74 -6.27
C ARG A 55 16.80 -0.93 -7.78
N ARG A 56 16.00 -0.21 -8.57
CA ARG A 56 16.11 -0.18 -10.05
C ARG A 56 15.93 -1.54 -10.73
N SER A 57 15.37 -2.51 -10.03
CA SER A 57 14.94 -3.78 -10.62
C SER A 57 13.62 -4.23 -10.00
N PRO A 58 12.86 -5.07 -10.70
CA PRO A 58 11.58 -5.58 -10.20
C PRO A 58 11.73 -6.39 -8.91
N PHE A 59 10.79 -6.23 -8.00
CA PHE A 59 10.57 -7.20 -6.93
C PHE A 59 9.78 -8.38 -7.50
N HIS A 60 10.25 -9.59 -7.25
CA HIS A 60 9.63 -10.82 -7.72
C HIS A 60 9.03 -11.59 -6.54
N ALA A 61 7.82 -12.10 -6.73
CA ALA A 61 7.10 -12.84 -5.72
C ALA A 61 7.73 -14.23 -5.52
N HIS A 62 7.99 -14.58 -4.27
CA HIS A 62 8.39 -15.93 -3.89
C HIS A 62 7.38 -16.50 -2.90
N CYS A 63 7.06 -17.79 -3.03
CA CYS A 63 6.32 -18.48 -1.98
C CYS A 63 7.31 -19.08 -0.99
N LEU A 64 7.34 -18.53 0.22
CA LEU A 64 8.21 -19.02 1.29
C LEU A 64 7.62 -20.23 2.04
N ARG A 65 6.34 -20.56 1.80
CA ARG A 65 5.61 -21.60 2.54
C ARG A 65 5.45 -22.93 1.81
N HIS A 66 5.50 -22.92 0.48
CA HIS A 66 5.26 -24.10 -0.34
C HIS A 66 6.25 -24.15 -1.49
N VAL A 67 6.82 -25.32 -1.74
CA VAL A 67 7.78 -25.55 -2.81
C VAL A 67 7.07 -25.91 -4.14
N ASP A 68 5.85 -26.47 -4.06
CA ASP A 68 5.33 -27.30 -5.16
C ASP A 68 4.16 -26.70 -5.95
N HIS A 69 3.64 -25.54 -5.56
CA HIS A 69 2.45 -24.95 -6.22
C HIS A 69 2.79 -24.10 -7.46
N GLY A 70 4.04 -24.15 -7.95
CA GLY A 70 4.52 -23.35 -9.07
C GLY A 70 4.70 -21.86 -8.75
N PRO A 71 4.70 -20.97 -9.76
CA PRO A 71 5.06 -19.57 -9.60
C PRO A 71 4.06 -18.79 -8.73
N ALA A 72 4.58 -17.86 -7.92
CA ALA A 72 3.76 -16.97 -7.09
C ALA A 72 3.25 -15.78 -7.92
N PRO A 73 2.00 -15.33 -7.75
CA PRO A 73 1.00 -15.88 -6.86
C PRO A 73 0.36 -17.16 -7.40
N ALA A 74 0.17 -18.15 -6.54
CA ALA A 74 -0.73 -19.26 -6.79
C ALA A 74 -2.15 -18.90 -6.35
N THR A 75 -3.16 -19.37 -7.09
CA THR A 75 -4.58 -19.09 -6.81
C THR A 75 -5.03 -19.65 -5.46
N SER A 76 -4.55 -20.84 -5.10
CA SER A 76 -4.82 -21.54 -3.83
C SER A 76 -3.88 -21.15 -2.68
N CYS A 77 -2.98 -20.18 -2.88
CA CYS A 77 -2.06 -19.71 -1.86
C CYS A 77 -2.25 -18.22 -1.58
N VAL A 78 -1.70 -17.75 -0.46
CA VAL A 78 -1.63 -16.33 -0.08
C VAL A 78 -0.30 -15.68 -0.48
N CYS A 79 0.54 -16.37 -1.24
CA CYS A 79 1.78 -15.78 -1.77
C CYS A 79 1.46 -14.72 -2.84
N GLY A 80 2.45 -13.87 -3.14
CA GLY A 80 2.33 -12.79 -4.11
C GLY A 80 2.55 -11.41 -3.52
N ILE A 81 2.74 -10.45 -4.42
CA ILE A 81 2.96 -9.05 -4.06
C ILE A 81 1.61 -8.34 -3.98
N TYR A 82 1.23 -7.94 -2.77
CA TYR A 82 -0.04 -7.27 -2.52
C TYR A 82 -0.03 -5.79 -2.86
N ALA A 83 -1.11 -5.29 -3.46
CA ALA A 83 -1.41 -3.87 -3.55
C ALA A 83 -2.90 -3.61 -3.37
N TRP A 84 -3.26 -2.45 -2.86
CA TRP A 84 -4.63 -1.98 -2.81
C TRP A 84 -5.06 -1.36 -4.14
N LYS A 85 -6.36 -1.40 -4.44
CA LYS A 85 -6.93 -0.73 -5.62
C LYS A 85 -7.01 0.77 -5.45
N GLU A 86 -7.38 1.18 -4.25
CA GLU A 86 -7.74 2.55 -3.94
C GLU A 86 -6.81 3.15 -2.86
N PRO A 87 -6.48 4.45 -2.97
CA PRO A 87 -5.55 5.10 -2.05
C PRO A 87 -6.02 5.11 -0.59
N TRP A 88 -7.33 5.25 -0.37
CA TRP A 88 -7.89 5.28 0.99
C TRP A 88 -7.72 3.96 1.74
N GLN A 89 -7.43 2.85 1.05
CA GLN A 89 -7.20 1.55 1.66
C GLN A 89 -5.81 1.45 2.32
N LEU A 90 -4.87 2.37 1.99
CA LEU A 90 -3.57 2.47 2.66
C LEU A 90 -3.71 2.66 4.19
N ARG A 91 -4.85 3.15 4.68
CA ARG A 91 -5.15 3.25 6.11
C ARG A 91 -5.06 1.90 6.82
N GLY A 92 -5.39 0.81 6.13
CA GLY A 92 -5.23 -0.55 6.64
C GLY A 92 -3.78 -0.90 7.00
N ALA A 93 -2.80 -0.23 6.38
CA ALA A 93 -1.39 -0.42 6.68
C ALA A 93 -0.94 0.25 7.98
N ALA A 94 -1.69 1.21 8.53
CA ALA A 94 -1.20 2.08 9.60
C ALA A 94 -0.69 1.34 10.85
N ARG A 95 -1.30 0.19 11.18
CA ARG A 95 -0.87 -0.66 12.31
C ARG A 95 0.53 -1.25 12.13
N ALA A 96 0.93 -1.52 10.88
CA ALA A 96 2.27 -1.98 10.54
C ALA A 96 3.31 -0.83 10.51
N ARG A 97 2.92 0.38 10.91
CA ARG A 97 3.77 1.57 11.02
C ARG A 97 4.61 1.84 9.75
N PRO A 98 3.98 1.93 8.57
CA PRO A 98 4.71 2.26 7.35
C PRO A 98 5.38 3.62 7.48
N ALA A 99 6.56 3.74 6.87
CA ALA A 99 7.29 5.00 6.77
C ALA A 99 7.14 5.62 5.38
N VAL A 100 6.72 4.83 4.38
CA VAL A 100 6.59 5.21 2.97
C VAL A 100 5.26 4.68 2.42
N VAL A 101 4.61 5.47 1.58
CA VAL A 101 3.44 5.07 0.78
C VAL A 101 3.61 5.50 -0.67
N GLY A 102 2.83 4.93 -1.57
CA GLY A 102 3.03 5.16 -2.99
C GLY A 102 2.16 4.32 -3.90
N THR A 103 2.35 4.52 -5.20
CA THR A 103 1.82 3.63 -6.24
C THR A 103 2.87 2.60 -6.61
N VAL A 104 2.40 1.46 -7.08
CA VAL A 104 3.22 0.32 -7.48
C VAL A 104 2.69 -0.23 -8.80
N ALA A 105 3.59 -0.45 -9.76
CA ALA A 105 3.30 -1.19 -10.99
C ALA A 105 3.30 -2.69 -10.68
N LEU A 106 2.33 -3.41 -11.22
CA LEU A 106 2.17 -4.85 -11.07
C LEU A 106 2.06 -5.51 -12.45
N TRP A 107 2.77 -6.62 -12.65
CA TRP A 107 2.71 -7.35 -13.92
C TRP A 107 3.12 -8.82 -13.78
N GLY A 108 3.17 -9.54 -14.90
CA GLY A 108 3.26 -10.99 -14.95
C GLY A 108 1.90 -11.60 -14.64
N ARG A 109 1.86 -12.63 -13.80
CA ARG A 109 0.60 -13.12 -13.24
C ARG A 109 0.05 -12.13 -12.19
N VAL A 110 -1.11 -11.56 -12.47
CA VAL A 110 -1.87 -10.71 -11.54
C VAL A 110 -3.20 -11.36 -11.21
N ILE A 111 -3.49 -11.53 -9.92
CA ILE A 111 -4.77 -11.99 -9.40
C ILE A 111 -5.47 -10.82 -8.74
N GLU A 112 -6.62 -10.44 -9.28
CA GLU A 112 -7.48 -9.41 -8.71
C GLU A 112 -8.34 -9.97 -7.56
N HIS A 113 -8.48 -9.17 -6.52
CA HIS A 113 -9.35 -9.39 -5.36
C HIS A 113 -10.27 -8.20 -5.19
N GLU A 114 -11.34 -8.33 -4.40
CA GLU A 114 -12.31 -7.24 -4.17
C GLU A 114 -11.62 -5.92 -3.80
N GLY A 115 -10.68 -5.96 -2.85
CA GLY A 115 -9.98 -4.78 -2.35
C GLY A 115 -8.57 -4.56 -2.89
N GLY A 116 -8.08 -5.34 -3.85
CA GLY A 116 -6.67 -5.26 -4.21
C GLY A 116 -6.22 -6.25 -5.26
N TYR A 117 -4.90 -6.43 -5.34
CA TYR A 117 -4.22 -7.29 -6.29
C TYR A 117 -3.16 -8.13 -5.57
N ARG A 118 -2.85 -9.29 -6.14
CA ARG A 118 -1.63 -10.05 -5.88
C ARG A 118 -0.90 -10.25 -7.19
N ALA A 119 0.38 -9.88 -7.26
CA ALA A 119 1.15 -9.95 -8.49
C ALA A 119 2.43 -10.78 -8.35
N GLU A 120 2.93 -11.27 -9.49
CA GLU A 120 4.21 -11.96 -9.64
C GLU A 120 5.37 -10.97 -9.61
N HIS A 121 5.25 -9.87 -10.33
CA HIS A 121 6.26 -8.83 -10.37
C HIS A 121 5.68 -7.49 -9.93
N ALA A 122 6.52 -6.68 -9.29
CA ALA A 122 6.15 -5.32 -8.95
C ALA A 122 7.36 -4.36 -8.91
N TYR A 123 7.08 -3.09 -9.14
CA TYR A 123 8.06 -2.03 -8.92
C TYR A 123 7.38 -0.74 -8.43
N PRO A 124 7.94 -0.05 -7.42
CA PRO A 124 7.41 1.25 -7.01
C PRO A 124 7.38 2.22 -8.20
N GLN A 125 6.30 2.98 -8.36
CA GLN A 125 6.22 4.00 -9.41
C GLN A 125 6.32 5.41 -8.85
N ARG A 126 5.69 5.66 -7.70
CA ARG A 126 5.76 6.95 -7.01
C ARG A 126 5.80 6.72 -5.52
N LEU A 127 6.66 7.45 -4.82
CA LEU A 127 6.86 7.27 -3.39
C LEU A 127 6.77 8.59 -2.65
N ARG A 128 6.37 8.54 -1.39
CA ARG A 128 6.57 9.64 -0.44
C ARG A 128 6.67 9.11 0.98
N LEU A 129 7.29 9.90 1.85
CA LEU A 129 7.27 9.62 3.28
C LEU A 129 5.85 9.76 3.86
N ALA A 130 5.54 8.94 4.86
CA ALA A 130 4.22 8.88 5.46
C ALA A 130 4.27 8.72 6.98
N CYS A 131 3.55 9.56 7.71
CA CYS A 131 3.33 9.34 9.13
C CYS A 131 2.23 8.29 9.32
N ALA A 132 2.58 7.14 9.90
CA ALA A 132 1.63 6.05 10.13
C ALA A 132 0.42 6.47 10.99
N ARG A 133 0.58 7.43 11.91
CA ARG A 133 -0.53 7.95 12.72
C ARG A 133 -1.47 8.84 11.91
N CYS A 134 -0.93 9.77 11.11
CA CYS A 134 -1.76 10.51 10.14
C CYS A 134 -2.49 9.55 9.20
N LEU A 135 -1.79 8.50 8.73
CA LEU A 135 -2.38 7.52 7.83
C LEU A 135 -3.59 6.83 8.47
N ALA A 136 -3.53 6.50 9.77
CA ALA A 136 -4.69 6.00 10.51
C ALA A 136 -5.85 7.03 10.60
N GLU A 137 -5.52 8.32 10.71
CA GLU A 137 -6.49 9.42 10.82
C GLU A 137 -7.13 9.80 9.48
N GLY A 138 -6.51 9.46 8.35
CA GLY A 138 -7.15 9.71 7.05
C GLY A 138 -6.25 9.92 5.85
N GLY A 139 -4.96 10.18 6.05
CA GLY A 139 -4.04 10.40 4.95
C GLY A 139 -2.59 10.49 5.44
N PRO A 140 -1.58 10.40 4.57
CA PRO A 140 -0.21 10.13 5.01
C PRO A 140 0.43 11.27 5.84
N GLY A 141 -0.21 12.46 5.87
CA GLY A 141 0.29 13.66 6.55
C GLY A 141 1.52 14.25 5.87
N ALA A 142 1.84 15.51 6.19
CA ALA A 142 3.16 16.06 5.90
C ALA A 142 4.13 15.53 6.97
N VAL A 143 5.23 14.91 6.54
CA VAL A 143 6.24 14.38 7.46
C VAL A 143 7.12 15.54 7.93
N GLY A 144 7.23 15.68 9.25
CA GLY A 144 8.07 16.69 9.91
C GLY A 144 9.50 16.19 10.15
N GLY A 145 9.69 14.87 10.13
CA GLY A 145 11.01 14.25 10.14
C GLY A 145 10.96 12.76 10.48
N LEU A 146 12.14 12.15 10.61
CA LEU A 146 12.29 10.71 10.85
C LEU A 146 13.10 10.45 12.10
N PHE A 147 12.83 9.33 12.76
CA PHE A 147 13.69 8.85 13.84
C PHE A 147 14.08 7.40 13.60
N HIS A 148 15.30 7.04 13.98
CA HIS A 148 15.73 5.65 13.97
C HIS A 148 15.03 4.89 15.07
N ALA A 149 14.42 3.75 14.72
CA ALA A 149 13.84 2.81 15.66
C ALA A 149 14.92 1.99 16.41
N THR A 150 16.11 2.57 16.66
CA THR A 150 17.23 1.98 17.39
C THR A 150 17.38 2.67 18.74
N GLY A 151 17.20 1.94 19.83
CA GLY A 151 17.41 2.45 21.19
C GLY A 151 16.57 1.71 22.22
N TRP A 152 16.93 1.84 23.50
CA TRP A 152 16.27 1.15 24.62
C TRP A 152 14.76 1.45 24.76
N ARG A 153 14.27 2.51 24.11
CA ARG A 153 12.84 2.89 24.03
C ARG A 153 12.09 2.24 22.86
N SER A 154 12.80 1.57 21.95
CA SER A 154 12.24 0.85 20.81
C SER A 154 12.16 -0.64 21.13
N LEU A 155 10.95 -1.15 21.34
CA LEU A 155 10.68 -2.59 21.51
C LEU A 155 10.99 -3.42 20.26
N LEU A 156 11.40 -2.79 19.15
CA LEU A 156 11.56 -3.44 17.85
C LEU A 156 13.02 -3.45 17.35
N ALA A 157 13.88 -2.52 17.78
CA ALA A 157 15.31 -2.43 17.40
C ALA A 157 15.62 -2.83 15.94
N THR A 158 14.74 -2.53 14.98
CA THR A 158 14.79 -3.08 13.61
C THR A 158 15.81 -2.36 12.72
N GLY A 159 16.43 -1.29 13.20
CA GLY A 159 17.25 -0.41 12.36
C GLY A 159 16.44 0.48 11.41
N GLU A 160 15.11 0.35 11.40
CA GLU A 160 14.22 1.07 10.49
C GLU A 160 14.04 2.54 10.87
N LEU A 161 13.71 3.36 9.87
CA LEU A 161 13.29 4.73 10.05
C LEU A 161 11.77 4.79 10.19
N ILE A 162 11.31 5.55 11.18
CA ILE A 162 9.90 5.86 11.36
C ILE A 162 9.68 7.32 11.01
N SER A 163 8.78 7.57 10.07
CA SER A 163 8.36 8.90 9.66
C SER A 163 7.26 9.45 10.58
N LEU A 164 7.43 10.66 11.09
CA LEU A 164 6.45 11.35 11.96
C LEU A 164 6.14 12.76 11.43
N CYS A 165 4.90 13.19 11.57
CA CYS A 165 4.55 14.60 11.43
C CYS A 165 4.86 15.35 12.73
N VAL A 166 4.93 16.69 12.67
CA VAL A 166 5.19 17.54 13.86
C VAL A 166 4.18 17.30 14.99
N ARG A 167 2.90 17.03 14.66
CA ARG A 167 1.84 16.73 15.65
C ARG A 167 2.10 15.41 16.39
N HIS A 168 2.59 14.41 15.67
CA HIS A 168 2.77 13.05 16.20
C HIS A 168 4.20 12.77 16.67
N ALA A 169 5.14 13.69 16.41
CA ALA A 169 6.50 13.67 16.94
C ALA A 169 6.52 13.76 18.47
N GLY A 170 5.65 14.62 19.02
CA GLY A 170 5.60 14.87 20.46
C GLY A 170 6.99 15.26 20.98
N PRO A 171 7.49 14.60 22.05
CA PRO A 171 8.81 14.91 22.61
C PRO A 171 10.00 14.64 21.68
N LEU A 172 9.81 13.91 20.58
CA LEU A 172 10.90 13.56 19.65
C LEU A 172 11.18 14.67 18.63
N VAL A 173 10.35 15.72 18.56
CA VAL A 173 10.38 16.72 17.48
C VAL A 173 11.77 17.34 17.27
N ASP A 174 12.51 17.62 18.35
CA ASP A 174 13.84 18.25 18.28
C ASP A 174 14.96 17.28 17.90
N SER A 175 14.68 15.97 17.84
CA SER A 175 15.64 14.91 17.51
C SER A 175 15.34 14.22 16.18
N LEU A 176 14.38 14.75 15.41
CA LEU A 176 14.05 14.18 14.11
C LEU A 176 15.12 14.54 13.08
N LEU A 177 15.46 13.57 12.25
CA LEU A 177 16.19 13.77 11.02
C LEU A 177 15.33 14.57 10.03
N ASP A 178 15.97 15.50 9.31
CA ASP A 178 15.37 16.24 8.22
C ASP A 178 14.78 15.27 7.18
N PRO A 179 13.47 15.34 6.87
CA PRO A 179 12.85 14.44 5.91
C PRO A 179 13.31 14.67 4.48
N ALA A 180 13.73 15.88 4.12
CA ALA A 180 14.04 16.23 2.74
C ALA A 180 15.22 15.44 2.13
N PRO A 181 16.40 15.32 2.78
CA PRO A 181 17.49 14.48 2.26
C PRO A 181 17.12 13.00 2.23
N VAL A 182 16.33 12.52 3.20
CA VAL A 182 15.87 11.12 3.23
C VAL A 182 14.95 10.82 2.06
N GLU A 183 13.96 11.68 1.81
CA GLU A 183 13.03 11.51 0.69
C GLU A 183 13.75 11.60 -0.66
N ARG A 184 14.63 12.59 -0.85
CA ARG A 184 15.45 12.69 -2.08
C ARG A 184 16.30 11.44 -2.30
N GLY A 185 16.96 10.95 -1.24
CA GLY A 185 17.77 9.74 -1.31
C GLY A 185 16.94 8.50 -1.66
N LEU A 186 15.75 8.36 -1.06
CA LEU A 186 14.80 7.29 -1.38
C LEU A 186 14.34 7.33 -2.85
N LEU A 187 13.91 8.51 -3.32
CA LEU A 187 13.45 8.68 -4.70
C LEU A 187 14.58 8.40 -5.70
N ALA A 188 15.81 8.86 -5.42
CA ALA A 188 16.98 8.60 -6.27
C ALA A 188 17.42 7.11 -6.26
N ALA A 189 17.31 6.45 -5.10
CA ALA A 189 17.60 5.03 -4.94
C ALA A 189 16.71 4.17 -5.83
N TYR A 190 15.42 4.49 -5.90
CA TYR A 190 14.43 3.78 -6.73
C TYR A 190 14.21 4.42 -8.10
N ALA A 191 14.84 5.55 -8.42
CA ALA A 191 14.64 6.26 -9.70
C ALA A 191 13.14 6.48 -10.01
N VAL A 192 12.40 6.99 -9.04
CA VAL A 192 10.95 7.22 -9.11
C VAL A 192 10.60 8.67 -8.77
N ASP A 193 9.45 9.11 -9.25
CA ASP A 193 8.90 10.43 -8.94
C ASP A 193 8.26 10.48 -7.56
N PRO A 194 8.17 11.67 -6.93
CA PRO A 194 7.40 11.84 -5.72
C PRO A 194 5.91 11.55 -5.97
N LEU A 195 5.26 10.93 -4.98
CA LEU A 195 3.80 10.79 -4.96
C LEU A 195 3.18 12.18 -4.72
N PRO A 196 2.28 12.67 -5.62
CA PRO A 196 1.72 14.00 -5.49
C PRO A 196 1.03 14.25 -4.14
N GLU A 197 1.04 15.52 -3.71
CA GLU A 197 0.19 15.95 -2.62
C GLU A 197 -1.29 15.72 -2.97
N GLY A 198 -2.11 15.38 -1.98
CA GLY A 198 -3.53 15.07 -2.21
C GLY A 198 -3.84 13.72 -2.89
N ALA A 199 -2.82 12.98 -3.37
CA ALA A 199 -3.03 11.68 -4.04
C ALA A 199 -3.73 10.63 -3.15
N VAL A 200 -3.61 10.77 -1.83
CA VAL A 200 -4.42 10.01 -0.86
C VAL A 200 -5.48 10.94 -0.28
N PRO A 201 -6.75 10.79 -0.67
CA PRO A 201 -7.80 11.69 -0.22
C PRO A 201 -8.08 11.51 1.28
N PRO A 202 -8.51 12.59 1.97
CA PRO A 202 -8.97 12.49 3.34
C PRO A 202 -10.18 11.56 3.46
N PRO A 203 -10.58 11.15 4.67
CA PRO A 203 -11.77 10.33 4.86
C PRO A 203 -12.97 11.08 4.33
N VAL A 204 -13.80 10.42 3.52
CA VAL A 204 -15.16 10.90 3.34
C VAL A 204 -15.84 10.77 4.69
N PRO A 205 -16.31 11.86 5.32
CA PRO A 205 -17.02 11.76 6.58
C PRO A 205 -18.24 10.84 6.39
N PRO A 206 -18.59 10.01 7.39
CA PRO A 206 -19.80 9.21 7.29
C PRO A 206 -21.00 10.14 7.04
N PRO A 207 -21.99 9.72 6.23
CA PRO A 207 -23.18 10.53 6.04
C PRO A 207 -23.80 10.85 7.40
N PRO A 208 -24.36 12.06 7.60
CA PRO A 208 -24.96 12.42 8.87
C PRO A 208 -26.00 11.37 9.25
N ARG A 209 -25.88 10.82 10.46
CA ARG A 209 -26.85 9.85 10.97
C ARG A 209 -28.22 10.51 10.91
N ARG A 210 -29.14 9.96 10.11
CA ARG A 210 -30.53 10.40 10.09
C ARG A 210 -31.07 10.28 11.51
N ARG A 211 -31.30 11.41 12.17
CA ARG A 211 -31.94 11.46 13.48
C ARG A 211 -33.40 11.12 13.22
N TRP A 212 -33.77 9.85 13.37
CA TRP A 212 -35.18 9.47 13.43
C TRP A 212 -35.77 10.17 14.64
N GLY A 213 -36.46 11.29 14.40
CA GLY A 213 -37.22 11.96 15.42
C GLY A 213 -38.30 11.01 15.89
N LEU A 214 -38.15 10.47 17.09
CA LEU A 214 -39.24 9.85 17.84
C LEU A 214 -40.24 10.97 18.17
N GLY A 215 -41.09 11.29 17.18
CA GLY A 215 -42.29 12.06 17.38
C GLY A 215 -43.28 11.23 18.17
N LEU A 216 -43.09 11.14 19.48
CA LEU A 216 -44.13 10.73 20.41
C LEU A 216 -45.26 11.76 20.34
N ARG A 217 -46.22 11.53 19.45
CA ARG A 217 -47.55 12.16 19.53
C ARG A 217 -48.15 11.75 20.87
N ARG A 218 -48.18 12.67 21.84
CA ARG A 218 -49.09 12.57 22.99
C ARG A 218 -50.52 12.62 22.44
N GLN A 219 -51.18 11.48 22.35
CA GLN A 219 -52.63 11.44 22.18
C GLN A 219 -53.25 11.78 23.54
N GLY A 220 -53.90 12.93 23.63
CA GLY A 220 -54.79 13.27 24.72
C GLY A 220 -56.07 12.43 24.61
N GLY A 221 -56.41 11.72 25.69
CA GLY A 221 -57.70 11.05 25.89
C GLY A 221 -58.47 11.70 27.04
N PRO A 222 -59.82 11.65 27.03
CA PRO A 222 -60.66 12.69 27.61
C PRO A 222 -61.01 12.50 29.09
N GLN A 223 -61.32 13.63 29.74
CA GLN A 223 -61.86 13.74 31.09
C GLN A 223 -63.23 13.07 31.20
N THR A 224 -63.45 12.30 32.26
CA THR A 224 -64.80 12.03 32.79
C THR A 224 -64.83 12.32 34.29
N ARG A 225 -65.81 13.14 34.69
CA ARG A 225 -66.21 13.47 36.06
C ARG A 225 -67.36 12.56 36.51
N GLY A 226 -67.48 12.36 37.82
CA GLY A 226 -68.67 11.82 38.52
C GLY A 226 -68.47 10.36 38.96
N ARG A 227 -68.64 9.96 40.22
CA ARG A 227 -69.44 10.47 41.34
C ARG A 227 -68.70 10.27 42.66
#